data_AF-A0A2D8EVJ1-F1
#
_entry.id   AF-A0A2D8EVJ1-F1
#
_cell.length_a   1.000
_cell.length_b   1.000
_cell.length_c   1.000
_cell.angle_alpha   90.00
_cell.angle_beta   90.00
_cell.angle_gamma   90.00
#
_symmetry.space_group_name_H-M   'P 1'
#
loop_
_entity.id
_entity.type
_entity.pdbx_description
1 polymer ?
#
loop_
_entity_poly.entity_id
_entity_poly.type
_entity_poly.pdbx_seq_one_letter_code
_entity_poly.pdbx_strand_id
1 'polypeptide(L)'
;MKSRGGYRSHFELGIAKSLRQKGVIFEYEKRKVTFVPKPRTYTPDFYFPSTDVYVEAKGKFDKNDRVKMLLVKEQNPDLDIRILFQNARNKIYKGSKTTYGAWADRHGFEWSEGSMPEEWYKNGRK
;
A
#
# COMPACT_ATOMS: atom_id res chain seq x y z
N MET A 1 -7.16 -7.69 20.18
CA MET A 1 -6.86 -7.89 21.62
C MET A 1 -6.18 -9.23 21.77
N LYS A 2 -5.06 -9.32 22.51
CA LYS A 2 -4.45 -10.61 22.87
C LYS A 2 -5.39 -11.36 23.83
N SER A 3 -5.51 -12.67 23.69
CA SER A 3 -6.34 -13.48 24.58
C SER A 3 -5.78 -13.48 26.01
N ARG A 4 -6.56 -13.94 27.00
CA ARG A 4 -6.03 -14.29 28.33
C ARG A 4 -4.83 -15.23 28.14
N GLY A 5 -3.64 -14.78 28.53
CA GLY A 5 -2.37 -15.49 28.30
C GLY A 5 -1.41 -14.87 27.28
N GLY A 6 -1.75 -13.75 26.63
CA GLY A 6 -0.82 -13.01 25.76
C GLY A 6 -0.66 -13.56 24.33
N TYR A 7 -1.45 -14.57 23.97
CA TYR A 7 -1.49 -15.16 22.62
C TYR A 7 -2.40 -14.34 21.69
N ARG A 8 -2.09 -14.34 20.39
CA ARG A 8 -2.79 -13.53 19.37
C ARG A 8 -4.14 -14.12 18.97
N SER A 9 -4.37 -15.40 19.19
CA SER A 9 -5.62 -16.08 18.84
C SER A 9 -5.93 -17.22 19.82
N HIS A 10 -7.21 -17.61 19.87
CA HIS A 10 -7.64 -18.79 20.63
C HIS A 10 -6.99 -20.08 20.11
N PHE A 11 -6.75 -20.14 18.80
CA PHE A 11 -6.03 -21.25 18.16
C PHE A 11 -4.60 -21.38 18.70
N GLU A 12 -3.85 -20.28 18.72
CA GLU A 12 -2.48 -20.25 19.28
C GLU A 12 -2.44 -20.57 20.77
N LEU A 13 -3.41 -20.08 21.54
CA LEU A 13 -3.56 -20.44 22.95
C LEU A 13 -3.78 -21.95 23.14
N GLY A 14 -4.58 -22.57 22.26
CA GLY A 14 -4.83 -24.02 22.26
C GLY A 14 -3.55 -24.83 22.03
N ILE A 15 -2.75 -24.44 21.04
CA ILE A 15 -1.44 -25.06 20.76
C ILE A 15 -0.53 -24.95 21.99
N ALA A 16 -0.40 -23.74 22.54
CA ALA A 16 0.45 -23.48 23.69
C ALA A 16 0.05 -24.30 24.93
N LYS A 17 -1.26 -24.51 25.15
CA LYS A 17 -1.76 -25.39 26.22
C LYS A 17 -1.35 -26.85 25.97
N SER A 18 -1.53 -27.35 24.75
CA SER A 18 -1.14 -28.72 24.39
C SER A 18 0.36 -28.95 24.57
N LEU A 19 1.21 -28.01 24.15
CA LEU A 19 2.66 -28.09 24.32
C LEU A 19 3.06 -28.12 25.80
N ARG A 20 2.46 -27.26 26.64
CA ARG A 20 2.68 -27.27 28.10
C ARG A 20 2.25 -28.59 28.74
N GLN A 21 1.10 -29.14 28.35
CA GLN A 21 0.62 -30.44 28.85
C GLN A 21 1.58 -31.59 28.51
N LYS A 22 2.27 -31.49 27.36
CA LYS A 22 3.30 -32.45 26.92
C LYS A 22 4.68 -32.17 27.53
N GLY A 23 4.81 -31.18 28.41
CA GLY A 23 6.10 -30.78 29.00
C GLY A 23 7.09 -30.16 28.01
N VAL A 24 6.62 -29.71 26.84
CA VAL A 24 7.49 -29.11 25.82
C VAL A 24 7.80 -27.66 26.18
N ILE A 25 9.08 -27.33 26.25
CA ILE A 25 9.58 -25.97 26.47
C ILE A 25 9.55 -25.21 25.14
N PHE A 26 9.00 -23.99 25.14
CA PHE A 26 8.95 -23.14 23.95
C PHE A 26 8.96 -21.65 24.30
N GLU A 27 9.34 -20.82 23.32
CA GLU A 27 9.22 -19.37 23.37
C GLU A 27 8.14 -18.91 22.39
N TYR A 28 7.23 -18.02 22.82
CA TYR A 28 6.19 -17.46 21.96
C TYR A 28 6.52 -16.01 21.58
N GLU A 29 6.62 -15.73 20.28
CA GLU A 29 6.92 -14.40 19.71
C GLU A 29 8.19 -13.69 20.24
N LYS A 30 9.15 -14.40 20.85
CA LYS A 30 10.38 -13.80 21.40
C LYS A 30 11.50 -13.64 20.37
N ARG A 31 11.59 -14.54 19.40
CA ARG A 31 12.64 -14.54 18.38
C ARG A 31 12.14 -13.87 17.11
N LYS A 32 12.95 -12.99 16.54
CA LYS A 32 12.71 -12.32 15.26
C LYS A 32 13.83 -12.70 14.29
N VAL A 33 13.47 -12.95 13.04
CA VAL A 33 14.42 -13.22 11.96
C VAL A 33 14.24 -12.14 10.90
N THR A 34 15.31 -11.41 10.62
CA THR A 34 15.31 -10.37 9.58
C THR A 34 15.46 -11.02 8.21
N PHE A 35 14.72 -10.52 7.22
CA PHE A 35 14.85 -10.95 5.84
C PHE A 35 14.67 -9.77 4.88
N VAL A 36 15.27 -9.87 3.69
CA VAL A 36 15.08 -8.93 2.58
C VAL A 36 14.18 -9.60 1.55
N PRO A 37 13.02 -9.02 1.19
CA PRO A 37 12.17 -9.60 0.14
C PRO A 37 12.87 -9.51 -1.21
N LYS A 38 12.54 -10.42 -2.12
CA LYS A 38 12.99 -10.29 -3.52
C LYS A 38 12.52 -8.95 -4.10
N PRO A 39 13.33 -8.28 -4.94
CA PRO A 39 12.89 -7.10 -5.67
C PRO A 39 11.58 -7.37 -6.42
N ARG A 40 10.71 -6.36 -6.47
CA ARG A 40 9.43 -6.40 -7.15
C ARG A 40 9.41 -5.36 -8.25
N THR A 41 8.76 -5.67 -9.37
CA THR A 41 8.57 -4.74 -10.48
C THR A 41 7.30 -3.93 -10.30
N TYR A 42 7.36 -2.63 -10.58
CA TYR A 42 6.20 -1.77 -10.73
C TYR A 42 5.77 -1.80 -12.20
N THR A 43 4.48 -2.08 -12.45
CA THR A 43 3.86 -1.98 -13.76
C THR A 43 2.73 -0.97 -13.65
N PRO A 44 2.85 0.20 -14.30
CA PRO A 44 1.78 1.19 -14.34
C PRO A 44 0.61 0.64 -15.17
N ASP A 45 -0.60 1.15 -14.92
CA ASP A 45 -1.75 0.80 -15.75
C ASP A 45 -1.64 1.46 -17.15
N PHE A 46 -1.11 2.68 -17.20
CA PHE A 46 -0.88 3.42 -18.45
C PHE A 46 0.48 4.12 -18.44
N TYR A 47 1.10 4.20 -19.61
CA TYR A 47 2.28 5.02 -19.87
C TYR A 47 2.05 5.83 -21.13
N PHE A 48 2.36 7.12 -21.09
CA PHE A 48 2.19 8.05 -22.20
C PHE A 48 3.56 8.52 -22.71
N PRO A 49 4.09 7.92 -23.78
CA PRO A 49 5.43 8.26 -24.28
C PRO A 49 5.57 9.71 -24.79
N SER A 50 4.45 10.36 -25.14
CA SER A 50 4.45 11.75 -25.62
C SER A 50 4.84 12.76 -24.53
N THR A 51 4.44 12.49 -23.29
CA THR A 51 4.60 13.36 -22.11
C THR A 51 5.51 12.75 -21.04
N ASP A 52 5.93 11.50 -21.22
CA ASP A 52 6.69 10.68 -20.26
C ASP A 52 6.00 10.50 -18.90
N VAL A 53 4.67 10.38 -18.92
CA VAL A 53 3.82 10.26 -17.73
C VAL A 53 3.36 8.82 -17.52
N TYR A 54 3.49 8.33 -16.30
CA TYR A 54 2.95 7.06 -15.82
C TYR A 54 1.67 7.29 -15.04
N VAL A 55 0.64 6.46 -15.26
CA VAL A 55 -0.63 6.58 -14.53
C VAL A 55 -1.06 5.24 -13.94
N GLU A 56 -1.43 5.28 -12.65
CA GLU A 56 -2.10 4.18 -11.95
C GLU A 56 -3.58 4.53 -11.73
N ALA A 57 -4.50 3.70 -12.23
CA ALA A 57 -5.93 3.83 -11.99
C ALA A 57 -6.35 3.06 -10.73
N LYS A 58 -7.07 3.71 -9.81
CA LYS A 58 -7.45 3.11 -8.52
C LYS A 58 -8.90 3.36 -8.13
N GLY A 59 -9.67 2.27 -8.05
CA GLY A 59 -10.94 2.21 -7.32
C GLY A 59 -10.72 2.02 -5.81
N LYS A 60 -10.10 0.89 -5.44
CA LYS A 60 -9.64 0.61 -4.07
C LYS A 60 -8.17 1.01 -3.96
N PHE A 61 -7.84 1.78 -2.92
CA PHE A 61 -6.48 2.25 -2.68
C PHE A 61 -6.07 1.93 -1.25
N ASP A 62 -5.62 0.70 -1.03
CA ASP A 62 -5.40 0.16 0.30
C ASP A 62 -4.01 0.46 0.87
N LYS A 63 -3.69 -0.09 2.04
CA LYS A 63 -2.39 0.13 2.69
C LYS A 63 -1.22 -0.37 1.83
N ASN A 64 -1.38 -1.51 1.15
CA ASN A 64 -0.33 -2.10 0.35
C ASN A 64 -0.09 -1.27 -0.91
N ASP A 65 -1.15 -0.75 -1.55
CA ASP A 65 -1.01 0.19 -2.67
C ASP A 65 -0.22 1.43 -2.25
N ARG A 66 -0.59 2.04 -1.11
CA ARG A 66 0.10 3.25 -0.62
C ARG A 66 1.58 3.01 -0.31
N VAL A 67 1.90 1.88 0.33
CA VAL A 67 3.30 1.49 0.59
C VAL A 67 4.04 1.26 -0.72
N LYS A 68 3.42 0.59 -1.70
CA LYS A 68 3.98 0.40 -3.04
C LYS A 68 4.31 1.75 -3.69
N MET A 69 3.34 2.66 -3.77
CA MET A 69 3.53 3.96 -4.42
C MET A 69 4.66 4.78 -3.77
N LEU A 70 4.71 4.82 -2.43
CA LEU A 70 5.78 5.52 -1.72
C LEU A 70 7.16 4.92 -2.01
N LEU A 71 7.30 3.60 -1.96
CA LEU A 71 8.58 2.93 -2.25
C LEU A 71 9.02 3.13 -3.70
N VAL A 72 8.08 3.05 -4.65
CA VAL A 72 8.38 3.30 -6.07
C VAL A 72 8.87 4.73 -6.26
N LYS A 73 8.20 5.72 -5.68
CA LYS A 73 8.60 7.12 -5.74
C LYS A 73 9.95 7.38 -5.07
N GLU A 74 10.18 6.79 -3.89
CA GLU A 74 11.45 6.91 -3.16
C GLU A 74 12.63 6.33 -3.96
N GLN A 75 12.42 5.21 -4.65
CA GLN A 75 13.46 4.51 -5.42
C GLN A 75 13.62 5.01 -6.86
N ASN A 76 12.65 5.78 -7.37
CA ASN A 76 12.63 6.28 -8.74
C ASN A 76 12.12 7.74 -8.75
N PRO A 77 12.86 8.69 -8.16
CA PRO A 77 12.40 10.06 -7.95
C PRO A 77 12.15 10.84 -9.26
N ASP A 78 12.74 10.39 -10.37
CA ASP A 78 12.64 11.03 -11.68
C ASP A 78 11.36 10.63 -12.46
N LEU A 79 10.64 9.59 -12.03
CA LEU A 79 9.42 9.16 -12.71
C LEU A 79 8.25 10.07 -12.35
N ASP A 80 7.56 10.60 -13.37
CA ASP A 80 6.28 11.29 -13.20
C ASP A 80 5.14 10.26 -13.11
N ILE A 81 4.81 9.88 -11.88
CA ILE A 81 3.75 8.92 -11.58
C ILE A 81 2.53 9.66 -11.04
N ARG A 82 1.42 9.59 -11.77
CA ARG A 82 0.13 10.19 -11.41
C ARG A 82 -0.90 9.14 -11.06
N ILE A 83 -1.94 9.52 -10.31
CA ILE A 83 -2.98 8.59 -9.86
C ILE A 83 -4.35 9.03 -10.35
N LEU A 84 -5.05 8.16 -11.08
CA LEU A 84 -6.45 8.37 -11.46
C LEU A 84 -7.36 7.62 -10.48
N PHE A 85 -8.02 8.34 -9.57
CA PHE A 85 -8.96 7.73 -8.63
C PHE A 85 -10.35 7.59 -9.26
N GLN A 86 -11.04 6.48 -8.97
CA GLN A 86 -12.48 6.39 -9.25
C GLN A 86 -13.27 7.34 -8.35
N ASN A 87 -12.86 7.47 -7.09
CA ASN A 87 -13.41 8.40 -6.11
C ASN A 87 -12.32 8.75 -5.09
N ALA A 88 -11.75 9.94 -5.21
CA ALA A 88 -10.69 10.46 -4.37
C ALA A 88 -11.14 10.86 -2.97
N ARG A 89 -12.46 11.00 -2.75
CA ARG A 89 -13.06 11.28 -1.42
C ARG A 89 -13.13 10.06 -0.52
N ASN A 90 -12.91 8.85 -1.06
CA ASN A 90 -12.82 7.63 -0.27
C ASN A 90 -11.75 7.72 0.82
N LYS A 91 -12.03 7.16 2.00
CA LYS A 91 -11.09 7.17 3.13
C LYS A 91 -10.06 6.06 2.98
N ILE A 92 -8.81 6.33 3.37
CA ILE A 92 -7.68 5.37 3.30
C ILE A 92 -7.91 4.07 4.10
N TYR A 93 -8.83 4.12 5.06
CA TYR A 93 -9.45 2.99 5.76
C TYR A 93 -10.73 3.47 6.47
N LYS A 94 -11.59 2.54 6.91
CA LYS A 94 -12.84 2.86 7.62
C LYS A 94 -12.55 3.68 8.89
N GLY A 95 -13.12 4.88 8.98
CA GLY A 95 -12.93 5.80 10.11
C GLY A 95 -11.74 6.75 10.00
N SER A 96 -10.93 6.67 8.93
CA SER A 96 -9.89 7.67 8.71
C SER A 96 -10.48 9.04 8.37
N LYS A 97 -9.85 10.11 8.85
CA LYS A 97 -10.15 11.48 8.41
C LYS A 97 -9.52 11.77 7.04
N THR A 98 -8.43 11.09 6.69
CA THR A 98 -7.69 11.26 5.43
C THR A 98 -8.38 10.53 4.28
N THR A 99 -8.59 11.24 3.18
CA THR A 99 -9.10 10.69 1.91
C THR A 99 -7.96 10.21 1.01
N TYR A 100 -8.26 9.54 -0.09
CA TYR A 100 -7.26 9.16 -1.09
C TYR A 100 -6.60 10.39 -1.72
N GLY A 101 -7.37 11.39 -2.15
CA GLY A 101 -6.84 12.65 -2.68
C GLY A 101 -5.94 13.38 -1.68
N ALA A 102 -6.41 13.55 -0.44
CA ALA A 102 -5.60 14.18 0.61
C ALA A 102 -4.33 13.39 0.98
N TRP A 103 -4.33 12.07 0.74
CA TRP A 103 -3.11 11.27 0.85
C TRP A 103 -2.17 11.56 -0.32
N ALA A 104 -2.68 11.59 -1.55
CA ALA A 104 -1.89 11.90 -2.74
C ALA A 104 -1.23 13.28 -2.64
N ASP A 105 -2.00 14.31 -2.25
CA ASP A 105 -1.51 15.68 -2.01
C ASP A 105 -0.35 15.69 -1.01
N ARG A 106 -0.53 15.02 0.15
CA ARG A 106 0.46 14.95 1.22
C ARG A 106 1.78 14.32 0.76
N HIS A 107 1.70 13.37 -0.16
CA HIS A 107 2.85 12.61 -0.63
C HIS A 107 3.35 13.08 -2.02
N GLY A 108 2.79 14.19 -2.53
CA GLY A 108 3.20 14.83 -3.77
C GLY A 108 2.93 13.99 -5.02
N PHE A 109 1.84 13.24 -5.06
CA PHE A 109 1.38 12.60 -6.29
C PHE A 109 0.36 13.52 -6.96
N GLU A 110 0.56 13.84 -8.23
CA GLU A 110 -0.50 14.46 -9.02
C GLU A 110 -1.62 13.43 -9.24
N TRP A 111 -2.88 13.89 -9.18
CA TRP A 111 -4.01 12.99 -9.28
C TRP A 111 -5.23 13.64 -9.91
N SER A 112 -6.13 12.81 -10.41
CA SER A 112 -7.46 13.20 -10.90
C SER A 112 -8.53 12.24 -10.40
N GLU A 113 -9.81 12.64 -10.49
CA GLU A 113 -10.97 11.83 -10.14
C GLU A 113 -11.86 11.60 -11.38
N GLY A 114 -12.20 10.35 -11.66
CA GLY A 114 -13.18 9.97 -12.68
C GLY A 114 -12.68 10.04 -14.13
N SER A 115 -12.00 11.11 -14.52
CA SER A 115 -11.46 11.30 -15.87
C SER A 115 -10.00 11.74 -15.86
N MET A 116 -9.28 11.36 -16.92
CA MET A 116 -7.89 11.73 -17.12
C MET A 116 -7.80 13.12 -17.79
N PRO A 117 -7.09 14.09 -17.19
CA PRO A 117 -6.84 15.38 -17.82
C PRO A 117 -6.07 15.23 -19.14
N GLU A 118 -6.39 16.04 -20.16
CA GLU A 118 -5.77 15.89 -21.50
C GLU A 118 -4.27 16.15 -21.49
N GLU A 119 -3.81 17.05 -20.62
CA GLU A 119 -2.41 17.42 -20.46
C GLU A 119 -1.53 16.26 -19.98
N TRP A 120 -2.11 15.19 -19.44
CA TRP A 120 -1.36 13.99 -19.06
C TRP A 120 -0.88 13.21 -20.28
N TYR A 121 -1.58 13.31 -21.42
CA TYR A 121 -1.30 12.48 -22.60
C TYR A 121 -1.16 13.25 -23.92
N LYS A 122 -1.45 14.56 -23.95
CA LYS A 122 -1.22 15.44 -25.09
C LYS A 122 -0.20 16.52 -24.74
N ASN A 123 0.83 16.64 -25.58
CA ASN A 123 1.68 17.83 -25.59
C ASN A 123 0.85 19.04 -26.04
N GLY A 124 0.93 20.17 -25.33
CA GLY A 124 0.13 21.38 -25.57
C GLY A 124 0.35 22.10 -26.91
N ARG A 125 0.84 21.43 -27.96
CA ARG A 125 0.94 21.99 -29.30
C ARG A 125 -0.33 21.66 -30.09
N LYS A 126 -1.21 22.65 -30.21
CA LYS A 126 -2.07 22.79 -31.40
C LYS A 126 -1.22 23.26 -32.57
#